data_AF-A0A3D3ZKZ0-F1
#
_entry.id   AF-A0A3D3ZKZ0-F1
#
_cell.length_a   1.000
_cell.length_b   1.000
_cell.length_c   1.000
_cell.angle_alpha   90.00
_cell.angle_beta   90.00
_cell.angle_gamma   90.00
#
_symmetry.space_group_name_H-M   'P 1'
#
loop_
_entity.id
_entity.type
_entity.pdbx_description
1 polymer ?
#
loop_
_entity_poly.entity_id
_entity_poly.type
_entity_poly.pdbx_seq_one_letter_code
_entity_poly.pdbx_strand_id
1 'polypeptide(L)'
;LLQAFLKEKQLLLLLDNFEQVGDAAVMLAELLAACRRLKIMVTSRMRLQVRAEHEFVVPPLSVPTLKHLPDLKTLSHYEAVALFIERAQATKSDFSVTNANAPAVAAICAHLDGLPLAIELAAAR
;
A
#
# COMPACT_ATOMS: atom_id res chain seq x y z
N LEU A 1 19.36 -25.26 -11.65
CA LEU A 1 18.16 -25.47 -12.52
C LEU A 1 17.42 -24.16 -12.78
N LEU A 2 16.96 -23.44 -11.75
CA LEU A 2 16.23 -22.17 -11.90
C LEU A 2 17.01 -21.09 -12.68
N GLN A 3 18.25 -20.83 -12.30
CA GLN A 3 19.12 -19.85 -12.99
C GLN A 3 19.28 -20.16 -14.49
N ALA A 4 19.50 -21.44 -14.85
CA ALA A 4 19.63 -21.85 -16.24
C ALA A 4 18.33 -21.64 -17.02
N PHE A 5 17.18 -21.91 -16.39
CA PHE A 5 15.87 -21.67 -16.98
C PHE A 5 15.57 -20.18 -17.20
N LEU A 6 15.99 -19.31 -16.26
CA LEU A 6 15.72 -17.87 -16.30
C LEU A 6 16.72 -17.08 -17.15
N LYS A 7 17.93 -17.60 -17.38
CA LYS A 7 19.04 -16.89 -18.05
C LYS A 7 18.66 -16.26 -19.40
N GLU A 8 17.89 -16.98 -20.20
CA GLU A 8 17.47 -16.54 -21.54
C GLU A 8 16.07 -15.91 -21.58
N LYS A 9 15.43 -15.72 -20.43
CA LYS A 9 14.06 -15.19 -20.35
C LYS A 9 14.08 -13.73 -19.92
N GLN A 10 13.12 -12.98 -20.44
CA GLN A 10 12.80 -11.64 -19.98
C GLN A 10 11.56 -11.74 -19.10
N LEU A 11 11.76 -11.66 -17.78
CA LEU A 11 10.72 -11.91 -16.79
C LEU A 11 10.79 -10.90 -15.65
N LEU A 12 9.63 -10.64 -15.06
CA LEU A 12 9.49 -10.01 -13.76
C LEU A 12 9.12 -11.09 -12.74
N LEU A 13 9.95 -11.27 -11.73
CA LEU A 13 9.64 -12.12 -10.57
C LEU A 13 9.09 -11.23 -9.46
N LEU A 14 7.82 -11.41 -9.12
CA LEU A 14 7.18 -10.77 -7.98
C LEU A 14 7.24 -11.72 -6.77
N LEU A 15 7.82 -11.25 -5.68
CA LEU A 15 7.89 -11.97 -4.41
C LEU A 15 7.10 -11.17 -3.38
N ASP A 16 6.02 -11.75 -2.89
CA ASP A 16 5.17 -11.12 -1.90
C ASP A 16 5.57 -11.56 -0.48
N ASN A 17 5.49 -10.65 0.49
CA ASN A 17 5.68 -10.93 1.92
C ASN A 17 7.03 -11.58 2.26
N PHE A 18 8.11 -11.07 1.65
CA PHE A 18 9.43 -11.72 1.65
C PHE A 18 10.13 -11.79 3.02
N GLU A 19 9.67 -11.02 4.01
CA GLU A 19 10.20 -11.08 5.39
C GLU A 19 10.09 -12.48 6.01
N GLN A 20 9.18 -13.32 5.51
CA GLN A 20 9.02 -14.70 5.95
C GLN A 20 10.20 -15.59 5.52
N VAL A 21 10.99 -15.16 4.52
CA VAL A 21 12.08 -15.92 3.90
C VAL A 21 13.33 -15.06 3.67
N GLY A 22 13.63 -14.14 4.60
CA GLY A 22 14.70 -13.15 4.46
C GLY A 22 16.07 -13.72 4.08
N ASP A 23 16.41 -14.93 4.56
CA ASP A 23 17.68 -15.61 4.25
C ASP A 23 17.85 -15.91 2.74
N ALA A 24 16.76 -15.94 1.97
CA ALA A 24 16.80 -16.13 0.52
C ALA A 24 17.29 -14.89 -0.26
N ALA A 25 17.52 -13.75 0.40
CA ALA A 25 17.97 -12.51 -0.27
C ALA A 25 19.28 -12.69 -1.04
N VAL A 26 20.22 -13.50 -0.51
CA VAL A 26 21.49 -13.81 -1.17
C VAL A 26 21.26 -14.52 -2.51
N MET A 27 20.34 -15.48 -2.55
CA MET A 27 19.98 -16.20 -3.78
C MET A 27 19.36 -15.26 -4.83
N LEU A 28 18.58 -14.25 -4.41
CA LEU A 28 18.03 -13.26 -5.35
C LEU A 28 19.14 -12.41 -5.99
N ALA A 29 20.15 -12.03 -5.22
CA ALA A 29 21.32 -11.30 -5.73
C ALA A 29 22.11 -12.14 -6.75
N GLU A 30 22.29 -13.43 -6.48
CA GLU A 30 22.93 -14.38 -7.41
C GLU A 30 22.14 -14.53 -8.71
N LEU A 31 20.80 -14.63 -8.62
CA LEU A 31 19.92 -14.69 -9.79
C LEU A 31 19.99 -13.42 -10.63
N LEU A 32 19.98 -12.24 -10.00
CA LEU A 32 20.12 -10.96 -10.70
C LEU A 32 21.48 -10.83 -11.41
N ALA A 33 22.56 -11.30 -10.78
CA ALA A 33 23.90 -11.29 -11.39
C ALA A 33 23.99 -12.21 -12.61
N ALA A 34 23.29 -13.36 -12.57
CA ALA A 34 23.33 -14.36 -13.62
C ALA A 34 22.36 -14.12 -14.79
N CYS A 35 21.19 -13.55 -14.51
CA CYS A 35 20.08 -13.42 -15.44
C CYS A 35 19.86 -11.95 -15.81
N ARG A 36 20.61 -11.45 -16.80
CA ARG A 36 20.63 -10.01 -17.16
C ARG A 36 19.28 -9.39 -17.54
N ARG A 37 18.32 -10.22 -17.99
CA ARG A 37 16.97 -9.81 -18.39
C ARG A 37 15.90 -10.04 -17.32
N LEU A 38 16.30 -10.54 -16.14
CA LEU A 38 15.41 -10.72 -14.99
C LEU A 38 15.24 -9.39 -14.25
N LYS A 39 14.00 -9.06 -13.92
CA LYS A 39 13.65 -8.04 -12.93
C LYS A 39 13.01 -8.73 -11.74
N ILE A 40 13.28 -8.23 -10.55
CA ILE A 40 12.68 -8.74 -9.31
C ILE A 40 11.99 -7.57 -8.61
N MET A 41 10.73 -7.75 -8.24
CA MET A 41 9.98 -6.84 -7.39
C MET A 41 9.63 -7.60 -6.12
N VAL A 42 9.94 -7.01 -4.97
CA VAL A 42 9.75 -7.66 -3.67
C VAL A 42 8.89 -6.75 -2.81
N THR A 43 7.82 -7.28 -2.25
CA THR A 43 7.10 -6.62 -1.16
C THR A 43 7.64 -7.19 0.15
N SER A 44 8.00 -6.31 1.08
CA SER A 44 8.43 -6.74 2.40
C SER A 44 8.31 -5.64 3.44
N ARG A 45 8.21 -6.05 4.71
CA ARG A 45 8.35 -5.17 5.88
C ARG A 45 9.80 -4.99 6.33
N MET A 46 10.75 -5.68 5.69
CA MET A 46 12.17 -5.54 5.97
C MET A 46 12.95 -5.27 4.68
N ARG A 47 14.11 -4.63 4.82
CA ARG A 47 15.07 -4.46 3.74
C ARG A 47 15.72 -5.80 3.40
N LEU A 48 15.98 -6.03 2.13
CA LEU A 48 16.71 -7.19 1.61
C LEU A 48 18.22 -7.08 1.89
N GLN A 49 18.74 -5.86 2.08
CA GLN A 49 20.15 -5.59 2.38
C GLN A 49 21.11 -6.08 1.28
N VAL A 50 20.69 -5.96 0.01
CA VAL A 50 21.50 -6.34 -1.16
C VAL A 50 21.94 -5.11 -1.93
N ARG A 51 23.12 -5.15 -2.56
CA ARG A 51 23.68 -3.98 -3.29
C ARG A 51 22.79 -3.45 -4.43
N ALA A 52 22.01 -4.32 -5.05
CA ALA A 52 21.11 -3.98 -6.15
C ALA A 52 19.71 -3.54 -5.69
N GLU A 53 19.50 -3.38 -4.38
CA GLU A 53 18.22 -3.00 -3.80
C GLU A 53 17.84 -1.56 -4.15
N HIS A 54 16.59 -1.38 -4.56
CA HIS A 54 15.96 -0.07 -4.67
C HIS A 54 14.66 -0.11 -3.86
N GLU A 55 14.62 0.66 -2.77
CA GLU A 55 13.50 0.70 -1.85
C GLU A 55 12.43 1.66 -2.36
N PHE A 56 11.19 1.19 -2.45
CA PHE A 56 10.02 2.02 -2.68
C PHE A 56 9.13 1.97 -1.44
N VAL A 57 9.19 3.01 -0.62
CA VAL A 57 8.33 3.13 0.57
C VAL A 57 6.92 3.45 0.10
N VAL A 58 5.96 2.59 0.43
CA VAL A 58 4.54 2.84 0.17
C VAL A 58 4.00 3.75 1.27
N PRO A 59 3.65 5.02 0.97
CA PRO A 59 3.10 5.91 1.98
C PRO A 59 1.68 5.47 2.37
N PRO A 60 1.22 5.84 3.58
CA PRO A 60 -0.20 5.74 3.91
C PRO A 60 -1.04 6.66 3.01
N LEU A 61 -2.35 6.46 3.02
CA LEU A 61 -3.28 7.31 2.29
C LEU A 61 -3.27 8.73 2.85
N SER A 62 -3.42 9.71 1.96
CA SER A 62 -3.55 11.11 2.35
C SER A 62 -4.74 11.33 3.29
N VAL A 63 -4.49 12.09 4.37
CA VAL A 63 -5.48 12.44 5.41
C VAL A 63 -5.65 13.95 5.55
N PRO A 64 -6.87 14.44 5.84
CA PRO A 64 -7.13 15.86 6.04
C PRO A 64 -6.54 16.36 7.36
N THR A 65 -6.14 17.64 7.39
CA THR A 65 -5.72 18.30 8.64
C THR A 65 -6.94 18.72 9.46
N LEU A 66 -7.06 18.25 10.70
CA LEU A 66 -8.22 18.53 11.56
C LEU A 66 -8.33 19.99 12.02
N LYS A 67 -7.23 20.76 11.98
CA LYS A 67 -7.24 22.18 12.35
C LYS A 67 -8.06 23.04 11.40
N HIS A 68 -8.12 22.68 10.12
CA HIS A 68 -8.85 23.39 9.07
C HIS A 68 -9.37 22.35 8.08
N LEU A 69 -10.62 21.94 8.26
CA LEU A 69 -11.27 21.04 7.33
C LEU A 69 -11.62 21.80 6.04
N PRO A 70 -11.28 21.24 4.87
CA PRO A 70 -11.68 21.82 3.59
C PRO A 70 -13.19 21.63 3.37
N ASP A 71 -13.72 22.19 2.27
CA ASP A 71 -15.08 21.90 1.86
C ASP A 71 -15.29 20.40 1.57
N LEU A 72 -16.55 19.95 1.53
CA LEU A 72 -16.88 18.53 1.35
C LEU A 72 -16.32 17.94 0.07
N LYS A 73 -16.27 18.74 -1.01
CA LYS A 73 -15.77 18.28 -2.30
C LYS A 73 -14.29 17.95 -2.18
N THR A 74 -13.49 18.88 -1.69
CA THR A 74 -12.06 18.68 -1.46
C THR A 74 -11.79 17.62 -0.40
N LEU A 75 -12.58 17.57 0.67
CA LEU A 75 -12.46 16.54 1.70
C LEU A 75 -12.59 15.12 1.12
N SER A 76 -13.51 14.93 0.18
CA SER A 76 -13.75 13.64 -0.48
C SER A 76 -12.63 13.21 -1.44
N HIS A 77 -11.69 14.10 -1.77
CA HIS A 77 -10.52 13.77 -2.61
C HIS A 77 -9.31 13.29 -1.79
N TYR A 78 -9.35 13.39 -0.45
CA TYR A 78 -8.34 12.74 0.38
C TYR A 78 -8.53 11.22 0.28
N GLU A 79 -7.45 10.50 -0.03
CA GLU A 79 -7.53 9.07 -0.34
C GLU A 79 -8.13 8.26 0.82
N ALA A 80 -7.80 8.62 2.06
CA ALA A 80 -8.36 7.97 3.25
C ALA A 80 -9.87 8.20 3.39
N VAL A 81 -10.36 9.40 3.04
CA VAL A 81 -11.78 9.73 3.09
C VAL A 81 -12.52 9.07 1.94
N ALA A 82 -11.95 9.08 0.73
CA ALA A 82 -12.51 8.38 -0.42
C ALA A 82 -12.69 6.88 -0.13
N LEU A 83 -11.67 6.23 0.43
CA LEU A 83 -11.76 4.84 0.85
C LEU A 83 -12.83 4.64 1.94
N PHE A 84 -12.90 5.52 2.94
CA PHE A 84 -13.93 5.43 3.97
C PHE A 84 -15.34 5.48 3.36
N ILE A 85 -15.59 6.40 2.43
CA ILE A 85 -16.87 6.53 1.73
C ILE A 85 -17.19 5.27 0.95
N GLU A 86 -16.25 4.78 0.16
CA GLU A 86 -16.41 3.56 -0.65
C GLU A 86 -16.79 2.36 0.23
N ARG A 87 -16.11 2.18 1.37
CA ARG A 87 -16.34 1.07 2.29
C ARG A 87 -17.63 1.24 3.08
N ALA A 88 -17.97 2.45 3.53
CA ALA A 88 -19.24 2.72 4.19
C ALA A 88 -20.43 2.50 3.24
N GLN A 89 -20.30 2.87 1.96
CA GLN A 89 -21.33 2.65 0.94
C GLN A 89 -21.52 1.17 0.59
N ALA A 90 -20.47 0.36 0.68
CA ALA A 90 -20.57 -1.09 0.49
C ALA A 90 -21.46 -1.76 1.58
N THR A 91 -21.49 -1.22 2.80
CA THR A 91 -22.35 -1.71 3.90
C THR A 91 -23.71 -0.98 3.94
N LYS A 92 -23.73 0.33 3.67
CA LYS A 92 -24.90 1.20 3.71
C LYS A 92 -24.94 2.10 2.47
N SER A 93 -25.69 1.69 1.45
CA SER A 93 -25.69 2.32 0.12
C SER A 93 -26.14 3.79 0.08
N ASP A 94 -26.90 4.26 1.06
CA ASP A 94 -27.32 5.67 1.21
C ASP A 94 -26.30 6.53 1.99
N PHE A 95 -25.15 5.96 2.39
CA PHE A 95 -24.11 6.72 3.07
C PHE A 95 -23.56 7.84 2.17
N SER A 96 -23.52 9.04 2.72
CA SER A 96 -22.89 10.21 2.11
C SER A 96 -22.22 11.07 3.18
N VAL A 97 -21.13 11.73 2.78
CA VAL A 97 -20.49 12.73 3.62
C VAL A 97 -21.28 14.03 3.52
N THR A 98 -21.65 14.56 4.67
CA THR A 98 -22.42 15.78 4.86
C THR A 98 -21.65 16.72 5.78
N ASN A 99 -22.04 17.99 5.84
CA ASN A 99 -21.43 18.94 6.78
C ASN A 99 -21.53 18.49 8.24
N ALA A 100 -22.54 17.66 8.58
CA ALA A 100 -22.74 17.17 9.93
C ALA A 100 -21.76 16.04 10.31
N ASN A 101 -21.43 15.13 9.39
CA ASN A 101 -20.56 13.98 9.67
C ASN A 101 -19.12 14.16 9.18
N ALA A 102 -18.83 15.15 8.33
CA ALA A 102 -17.50 15.41 7.78
C ALA A 102 -16.41 15.55 8.86
N PRO A 103 -16.60 16.27 9.98
CA PRO A 103 -15.59 16.33 11.03
C PRO A 103 -15.28 14.98 11.67
N ALA A 104 -16.30 14.12 11.84
CA ALA A 104 -16.13 12.79 12.41
C ALA A 104 -15.39 11.86 11.44
N VAL A 105 -15.77 11.86 10.16
CA VAL A 105 -15.08 11.07 9.12
C VAL A 105 -13.62 11.48 9.01
N ALA A 106 -13.35 12.80 8.95
CA ALA A 106 -11.98 13.32 8.92
C ALA A 106 -11.17 12.90 10.15
N ALA A 107 -11.77 12.98 11.34
CA ALA A 107 -11.11 12.57 12.59
C ALA A 107 -10.80 11.06 12.61
N ILE A 108 -11.70 10.21 12.13
CA ILE A 108 -11.47 8.77 12.02
C ILE A 108 -10.30 8.50 11.06
N CYS A 109 -10.34 9.04 9.84
CA CYS A 109 -9.27 8.86 8.85
C CYS A 109 -7.90 9.33 9.37
N ALA A 110 -7.86 10.47 10.08
CA ALA A 110 -6.64 10.99 10.69
C ALA A 110 -6.16 10.14 11.87
N HIS A 111 -7.06 9.64 12.72
CA HIS A 111 -6.70 8.79 13.86
C HIS A 111 -6.19 7.40 13.46
N LEU A 112 -6.58 6.93 12.28
CA LEU A 112 -6.12 5.67 11.70
C LEU A 112 -4.86 5.85 10.82
N ASP A 113 -4.21 7.02 10.89
CA ASP A 113 -2.96 7.36 10.19
C ASP A 113 -3.00 7.09 8.68
N GLY A 114 -4.18 7.14 8.04
CA GLY A 114 -4.32 6.82 6.62
C GLY A 114 -4.08 5.34 6.28
N LEU A 115 -4.10 4.43 7.26
CA LEU A 115 -3.88 3.00 7.03
C LEU A 115 -5.11 2.36 6.35
N PRO A 116 -4.99 1.85 5.11
CA PRO A 116 -6.14 1.39 4.32
C PRO A 116 -6.99 0.34 5.04
N LEU A 117 -6.35 -0.70 5.61
CA LEU A 117 -7.05 -1.79 6.28
C LEU A 117 -7.77 -1.31 7.55
N ALA A 118 -7.16 -0.39 8.30
CA ALA A 118 -7.78 0.15 9.50
C ALA A 118 -9.03 0.97 9.15
N ILE A 119 -8.96 1.76 8.08
CA ILE A 119 -10.09 2.54 7.55
C ILE A 119 -11.22 1.62 7.09
N GLU A 120 -10.90 0.56 6.35
CA GLU A 120 -11.89 -0.42 5.91
C GLU A 120 -12.65 -1.05 7.09
N LEU A 121 -11.92 -1.47 8.13
CA LEU A 121 -12.51 -2.07 9.32
C LEU A 121 -13.35 -1.08 10.15
N ALA A 122 -13.02 0.21 10.11
CA ALA A 122 -13.77 1.25 10.79
C ALA A 122 -15.04 1.65 10.02
N ALA A 123 -14.96 1.73 8.69
CA ALA A 123 -16.06 2.12 7.82
C ALA A 123 -17.13 1.02 7.67
N ALA A 124 -16.76 -0.25 7.87
CA ALA A 124 -17.67 -1.39 7.79
C ALA A 124 -18.54 -1.60 9.05
N ARG A 125 -18.40 -0.74 10.08
CA ARG A 125 -19.10 -0.83 11.36
C ARG A 125 -20.20 0.18 11.53
#